data_AF-O75591-F1
#
_entry.id   AF-O75591-F1
#
_cell.length_a   1.000
_cell.length_b   1.000
_cell.length_c   1.000
_cell.angle_alpha   90.00
_cell.angle_beta   90.00
_cell.angle_gamma   90.00
#
_symmetry.space_group_name_H-M   'P 1'
#
loop_
_entity.id
_entity.type
_entity.pdbx_description
1 polymer ?
#
loop_
_entity_poly.entity_id
_entity_poly.type
_entity_poly.pdbx_seq_one_letter_code
_entity_poly.pdbx_strand_id
1 'polypeptide(L)'
;VSYLAGCGLQSCPMLVAKGYPDIGWNPCGGERYLDFLRFAVFVNGESVEENANVVVRLLIRKPECFGPALRGEGGSGLLAAIEEAIRISEDPARDGPGIRRDRRREHFGEEPPEENRVHL
;
A
#
# COMPACT_ATOMS: atom_id res chain seq x y z
N VAL A 1 14.87 2.55 -5.90
CA VAL A 1 13.88 1.73 -6.65
C VAL A 1 13.90 0.23 -6.31
N SER A 2 15.04 -0.43 -6.06
CA SER A 2 15.06 -1.88 -5.77
C SER A 2 14.25 -2.29 -4.52
N TYR A 3 14.25 -1.46 -3.47
CA TYR A 3 13.38 -1.68 -2.31
C TYR A 3 11.89 -1.59 -2.65
N LEU A 4 11.50 -0.61 -3.48
CA LEU A 4 10.12 -0.46 -3.96
C LEU A 4 9.69 -1.66 -4.83
N ALA A 5 10.58 -2.17 -5.68
CA ALA A 5 10.33 -3.41 -6.43
C ALA A 5 10.09 -4.59 -5.49
N GLY A 6 10.86 -4.69 -4.39
CA GLY A 6 10.62 -5.68 -3.34
C GLY A 6 9.22 -5.58 -2.73
N CYS A 7 8.73 -4.36 -2.47
CA CYS A 7 7.36 -4.16 -2.00
C CYS A 7 6.31 -4.66 -2.99
N GLY A 8 6.58 -4.65 -4.30
CA GLY A 8 5.67 -5.21 -5.29
C GLY A 8 5.67 -6.75 -5.38
N LEU A 9 6.67 -7.42 -4.82
CA LEU A 9 6.85 -8.87 -4.95
C LEU A 9 6.71 -9.63 -3.62
N GLN A 10 6.60 -8.91 -2.51
CA GLN A 10 6.60 -9.49 -1.17
C GLN A 10 5.37 -9.04 -0.41
N SER A 11 4.73 -9.99 0.27
CA SER A 11 3.66 -9.74 1.24
C SER A 11 4.12 -8.77 2.34
N CYS A 12 3.18 -8.10 3.00
CA CYS A 12 3.48 -7.26 4.16
C CYS A 12 3.57 -8.11 5.44
N PRO A 13 4.77 -8.41 5.99
CA PRO A 13 4.88 -9.35 7.12
C PRO A 13 4.17 -8.83 8.38
N MET A 14 4.17 -7.52 8.57
CA MET A 14 3.49 -6.86 9.69
C MET A 14 1.96 -7.03 9.64
N LEU A 15 1.35 -6.93 8.46
CA LEU A 15 -0.09 -7.12 8.30
C LEU A 15 -0.48 -8.60 8.43
N VAL A 16 0.29 -9.49 7.81
CA VAL A 16 0.09 -10.94 7.95
C VAL A 16 0.20 -11.38 9.41
N ALA A 17 1.20 -10.89 10.15
CA ALA A 17 1.34 -11.18 11.58
C ALA A 17 0.17 -10.64 12.43
N LYS A 18 -0.47 -9.55 11.99
CA LYS A 18 -1.68 -8.99 12.61
C LYS A 18 -2.97 -9.70 12.18
N GLY A 19 -2.90 -10.70 11.30
CA GLY A 19 -4.05 -11.50 10.85
C GLY A 19 -4.82 -10.90 9.67
N TYR A 20 -4.23 -9.95 8.93
CA TYR A 20 -4.80 -9.46 7.67
C TYR A 20 -4.63 -10.50 6.55
N PRO A 21 -5.51 -10.50 5.53
CA PRO A 21 -5.33 -11.30 4.33
C PRO A 21 -4.00 -10.99 3.63
N ASP A 22 -3.31 -12.04 3.18
CA ASP A 22 -2.12 -11.86 2.34
C ASP A 22 -2.54 -11.55 0.89
N ILE A 23 -2.17 -10.36 0.42
CA ILE A 23 -2.44 -9.89 -0.95
C ILE A 23 -1.24 -10.05 -1.90
N GLY A 24 -0.10 -10.59 -1.42
CA GLY A 24 1.08 -10.89 -2.24
C GLY A 24 1.94 -9.67 -2.62
N TRP A 25 1.66 -8.50 -2.06
CA TRP A 25 2.47 -7.28 -2.16
C TRP A 25 2.34 -6.45 -0.87
N ASN A 26 3.20 -5.44 -0.71
CA ASN A 26 3.34 -4.65 0.52
C ASN A 26 2.93 -3.18 0.30
N PRO A 27 1.64 -2.83 0.43
CA PRO A 27 1.15 -1.46 0.22
C PRO A 27 1.76 -0.47 1.20
N CYS A 28 1.80 -0.80 2.50
CA CYS A 28 2.39 0.08 3.52
C CYS A 28 3.88 0.35 3.29
N GLY A 29 4.62 -0.67 2.81
CA GLY A 29 6.02 -0.51 2.44
C GLY A 29 6.19 0.39 1.20
N GLY A 30 5.36 0.16 0.18
CA GLY A 30 5.36 0.95 -1.05
C GLY A 30 5.12 2.43 -0.78
N GLU A 31 4.11 2.76 0.02
CA GLU A 31 3.78 4.15 0.39
C GLU A 31 4.96 4.86 1.06
N ARG A 32 5.62 4.24 2.04
CA ARG A 32 6.79 4.83 2.71
C ARG A 32 7.94 5.16 1.75
N TYR A 33 8.19 4.30 0.76
CA TYR A 33 9.23 4.58 -0.23
C TYR A 33 8.80 5.65 -1.23
N LEU A 34 7.52 5.70 -1.61
CA LEU A 34 6.99 6.74 -2.49
C LEU A 34 6.97 8.11 -1.81
N ASP A 35 6.70 8.17 -0.51
CA ASP A 35 6.75 9.41 0.28
C ASP A 35 8.18 9.98 0.31
N PHE A 36 9.19 9.14 0.52
CA PHE A 36 10.59 9.56 0.37
C PHE A 36 10.90 10.09 -1.03
N LEU A 37 10.47 9.39 -2.09
CA LEU A 37 10.70 9.83 -3.47
C LEU A 37 9.99 11.15 -3.77
N ARG A 38 8.80 11.38 -3.20
CA ARG A 38 8.06 12.63 -3.30
C ARG A 38 8.91 13.79 -2.77
N PHE A 39 9.51 13.66 -1.59
CA PHE A 39 10.40 14.70 -1.05
C PHE A 39 11.68 14.90 -1.86
N ALA A 40 12.18 13.86 -2.54
CA ALA A 40 13.38 13.97 -3.38
C ALA A 40 13.12 14.73 -4.70
N VAL A 41 11.90 14.66 -5.23
CA VAL A 41 11.53 15.30 -6.51
C VAL A 41 10.74 16.60 -6.33
N PHE A 42 10.32 16.91 -5.10
CA PHE A 42 9.47 18.06 -4.82
C PHE A 42 9.99 18.83 -3.60
N VAL A 43 10.29 20.12 -3.79
CA VAL A 43 10.84 21.01 -2.74
C VAL A 43 10.08 22.32 -2.77
N ASN A 44 9.60 22.79 -1.61
CA ASN A 44 8.91 24.09 -1.48
C ASN A 44 7.73 24.34 -2.43
N GLY A 45 7.03 23.31 -2.91
CA GLY A 45 5.93 23.48 -3.86
C GLY A 45 6.34 23.33 -5.33
N GLU A 46 7.62 23.08 -5.61
CA GLU A 46 8.15 23.00 -6.97
C GLU A 46 8.79 21.63 -7.27
N SER A 47 8.62 21.19 -8.52
CA SER A 47 9.26 19.99 -9.07
C SER A 47 10.72 20.27 -9.40
N VAL A 48 11.61 19.36 -9.02
CA VAL A 48 12.99 19.32 -9.50
C VAL A 48 13.05 18.33 -10.66
N GLU A 49 12.92 18.85 -11.88
CA GLU A 49 12.80 18.04 -13.11
C GLU A 49 13.94 17.04 -13.32
N GLU A 50 15.19 17.42 -13.02
CA GLU A 50 16.33 16.52 -13.14
C GLU A 50 16.21 15.31 -12.20
N ASN A 51 15.73 15.52 -10.97
CA ASN A 51 15.50 14.45 -10.00
C ASN A 51 14.34 13.56 -10.45
N ALA A 52 13.22 14.17 -10.87
CA ALA A 52 12.06 13.46 -11.36
C ALA A 52 12.41 12.57 -12.56
N ASN A 53 13.18 13.08 -13.52
CA ASN A 53 13.60 12.35 -14.71
C ASN A 53 14.40 11.08 -14.34
N VAL A 54 15.35 11.18 -13.39
CA VAL A 54 16.10 10.01 -12.92
C VAL A 54 15.18 8.98 -12.28
N VAL A 55 14.25 9.42 -11.41
CA VAL A 55 13.29 8.53 -10.74
C VAL A 55 12.40 7.82 -11.75
N VAL A 56 11.77 8.55 -12.69
CA VAL A 56 10.89 7.99 -13.71
C VAL A 56 11.64 6.97 -14.58
N ARG A 57 12.85 7.31 -15.06
CA ARG A 57 13.66 6.41 -15.89
C ARG A 57 14.09 5.13 -15.18
N LEU A 58 14.20 5.16 -13.86
CA LEU A 58 14.49 3.97 -13.05
C LEU A 58 13.22 3.14 -12.79
N LEU A 59 12.07 3.77 -12.57
CA LEU A 59 10.79 3.09 -12.34
C LEU A 59 10.31 2.34 -13.58
N ILE A 60 10.34 2.96 -14.77
CA ILE A 60 9.88 2.31 -16.01
C ILE A 60 10.74 1.10 -16.43
N ARG A 61 11.95 0.98 -15.87
CA ARG A 61 12.84 -0.18 -16.09
C ARG A 61 12.59 -1.34 -15.12
N LYS A 62 11.72 -1.14 -14.13
CA LYS A 62 11.39 -2.13 -13.10
C LYS A 62 9.87 -2.16 -12.89
N PRO A 63 9.11 -2.86 -13.76
CA PRO A 63 7.65 -2.91 -13.68
C PRO A 63 7.12 -3.42 -12.33
N GLU A 64 7.93 -4.14 -11.56
CA GLU A 64 7.62 -4.61 -10.21
C GLU A 64 7.47 -3.47 -9.19
N CYS A 65 8.00 -2.28 -9.48
CA CYS A 65 7.76 -1.09 -8.67
C CYS A 65 6.30 -0.62 -8.74
N PHE A 66 5.54 -1.04 -9.76
CA PHE A 66 4.12 -0.77 -9.88
C PHE A 66 3.30 -1.86 -9.19
N GLY A 67 2.08 -1.50 -8.77
CA GLY A 67 1.11 -2.46 -8.25
C GLY A 67 0.84 -3.57 -9.27
N PRO A 68 0.55 -4.82 -8.85
CA PRO A 68 0.39 -5.96 -9.75
C PRO A 68 -0.57 -5.72 -10.91
N ALA A 69 -1.68 -5.01 -10.66
CA ALA A 69 -2.68 -4.69 -11.68
C ALA A 69 -2.18 -3.76 -12.81
N LEU A 70 -1.03 -3.09 -12.63
CA LEU A 70 -0.46 -2.10 -13.54
C LEU A 70 0.76 -2.60 -14.33
N ARG A 71 1.18 -3.86 -14.13
CA ARG A 71 2.43 -4.38 -14.73
C ARG A 71 2.31 -4.78 -16.20
N GLY A 72 1.11 -4.67 -16.80
CA GLY A 72 0.85 -5.01 -18.20
C GLY A 72 0.74 -6.51 -18.49
N GLU A 73 1.47 -7.37 -17.78
CA GLU A 73 1.36 -8.83 -17.89
C GLU A 73 0.24 -9.36 -16.99
N GLY A 74 -0.93 -9.66 -17.57
CA GLY A 74 -2.04 -10.32 -16.85
C GLY A 74 -2.76 -9.46 -15.80
N GLY A 75 -2.45 -8.17 -15.70
CA GLY A 75 -3.14 -7.23 -14.81
C GLY A 75 -4.53 -6.84 -15.34
N SER A 76 -5.50 -6.67 -14.45
CA SER A 76 -6.87 -6.24 -14.78
C SER A 76 -6.98 -4.75 -15.14
N GLY A 77 -5.86 -4.00 -15.10
CA GLY A 77 -5.81 -2.57 -15.36
C GLY A 77 -6.19 -1.71 -14.15
N LEU A 78 -5.93 -0.41 -14.26
CA LEU A 78 -6.11 0.54 -13.14
C LEU A 78 -7.58 0.64 -12.71
N LEU A 79 -8.52 0.73 -13.65
CA LEU A 79 -9.94 0.90 -13.34
C LEU A 79 -10.45 -0.27 -12.49
N ALA A 80 -10.25 -1.51 -12.95
CA ALA A 80 -10.67 -2.69 -12.22
C ALA A 80 -9.99 -2.82 -10.85
N ALA A 81 -8.73 -2.38 -10.73
CA ALA A 81 -8.03 -2.35 -9.45
C ALA A 81 -8.66 -1.37 -8.46
N ILE A 82 -9.07 -0.18 -8.91
CA ILE A 82 -9.78 0.80 -8.07
C ILE A 82 -11.17 0.29 -7.69
N GLU A 83 -11.90 -0.32 -8.63
CA GLU A 83 -13.22 -0.94 -8.34
C GLU A 83 -13.13 -2.10 -7.34
N GLU A 84 -12.06 -2.90 -7.37
CA GLU A 84 -11.77 -3.91 -6.34
C GLU A 84 -11.40 -3.25 -5.01
N ALA A 85 -10.59 -2.19 -5.00
CA ALA A 85 -10.24 -1.47 -3.77
C ALA A 85 -11.46 -0.88 -3.07
N ILE A 86 -12.43 -0.33 -3.82
CA ILE A 86 -13.70 0.14 -3.25
C ILE A 86 -14.44 -1.03 -2.58
N ARG A 87 -14.58 -2.16 -3.26
CA ARG A 87 -15.24 -3.35 -2.70
C ARG A 87 -14.54 -3.89 -1.46
N ILE A 88 -13.20 -3.84 -1.42
CA ILE A 88 -12.42 -4.22 -0.24
C ILE A 88 -12.71 -3.26 0.92
N SER A 89 -12.74 -1.95 0.67
CA SER A 89 -13.02 -0.94 1.70
C SER A 89 -14.42 -1.05 2.32
N GLU A 90 -15.37 -1.65 1.58
CA GLU A 90 -16.74 -1.90 2.03
C GLU A 90 -16.90 -3.26 2.75
N ASP A 91 -15.86 -4.12 2.76
CA ASP A 91 -15.88 -5.44 3.38
C ASP A 91 -15.02 -5.49 4.67
N PRO A 92 -15.64 -5.39 5.86
CA PRO A 92 -14.94 -5.49 7.14
C PRO A 92 -14.24 -6.83 7.39
N ALA A 93 -14.47 -7.85 6.56
CA ALA A 93 -13.75 -9.13 6.62
C ALA A 93 -12.32 -9.03 6.04
N ARG A 94 -12.04 -8.01 5.22
CA ARG A 94 -10.73 -7.79 4.62
C ARG A 94 -9.76 -7.10 5.58
N ASP A 95 -10.31 -6.46 6.60
CA ASP A 95 -9.54 -5.85 7.67
C ASP A 95 -9.14 -6.85 8.75
N GLY A 96 -8.10 -6.51 9.50
CA GLY A 96 -7.56 -7.35 10.56
C GLY A 96 -8.59 -7.69 11.65
N PRO A 97 -8.34 -8.77 12.42
CA PRO A 97 -9.24 -9.29 13.47
C PRO A 97 -9.66 -8.29 14.57
N GLY A 98 -9.06 -7.10 14.62
CA GLY A 98 -9.48 -5.99 15.49
C GLY A 98 -10.88 -5.46 15.19
N ILE A 99 -11.30 -5.39 13.91
CA ILE A 99 -12.61 -4.81 13.55
C ILE A 99 -13.78 -5.70 14.01
N ARG A 100 -13.61 -7.03 13.97
CA ARG A 100 -14.64 -7.97 14.43
C ARG A 100 -14.74 -8.07 15.95
N ARG A 101 -13.67 -7.77 16.70
CA ARG A 101 -13.66 -7.81 18.17
C ARG A 101 -14.16 -6.51 18.81
N ASP A 102 -14.03 -5.36 18.15
CA ASP A 102 -14.47 -4.06 18.70
C ASP A 102 -15.99 -4.01 18.97
N ARG A 103 -16.83 -4.58 18.09
CA ARG A 103 -18.29 -4.63 18.35
C ARG A 103 -18.70 -5.42 19.60
N ARG A 104 -17.81 -6.26 20.17
CA ARG A 104 -18.06 -6.95 21.46
C ARG A 104 -17.35 -6.30 22.64
N ARG A 105 -16.40 -5.38 22.42
CA ARG A 105 -15.54 -4.78 23.45
C ARG A 105 -15.91 -3.35 23.82
N GLU A 106 -16.92 -2.76 23.20
CA GLU A 106 -17.56 -1.51 23.66
C GLU A 106 -18.03 -1.55 25.14
N HIS A 107 -17.97 -2.72 25.80
CA HIS A 107 -18.33 -2.88 27.21
C HIS A 107 -17.16 -2.85 28.21
N PHE A 108 -15.90 -2.93 27.79
CA PHE A 108 -14.73 -2.82 28.68
C PHE A 108 -13.63 -2.02 27.99
N GLY A 109 -13.53 -0.76 28.39
CA GLY A 109 -12.64 0.25 27.79
C GLY A 109 -11.17 -0.13 27.87
N GLU A 110 -10.58 -0.30 26.69
CA GLU A 110 -9.16 -0.11 26.36
C GLU A 110 -9.09 -0.20 24.82
N GLU A 111 -9.35 0.91 24.14
CA GLU A 111 -9.16 1.01 22.69
C GLU A 111 -7.65 0.99 22.40
N PRO A 112 -7.14 0.07 21.55
CA PRO A 112 -5.77 0.18 21.06
C PRO A 112 -5.64 1.50 20.26
N PRO A 113 -4.48 2.20 20.34
CA PRO A 113 -4.31 3.48 19.67
C PRO A 113 -4.66 3.38 18.17
N GLU A 114 -5.55 4.27 17.70
CA GLU A 114 -6.08 4.30 16.33
C GLU A 114 -4.99 4.28 15.25
N GLU A 115 -3.78 4.76 15.59
CA GLU A 115 -2.59 4.81 14.75
C GLU A 115 -2.14 3.44 14.18
N ASN A 116 -2.64 2.33 14.74
CA ASN A 116 -2.36 0.98 14.26
C ASN A 116 -3.46 0.34 13.40
N ARG A 117 -4.57 1.05 13.14
CA ARG A 117 -5.71 0.59 12.33
C ARG A 117 -5.41 0.84 10.86
N VAL A 118 -5.10 -0.24 10.14
CA VAL A 118 -5.02 -0.21 8.67
C VAL A 118 -6.33 -0.77 8.14
N HIS A 119 -7.01 0.00 7.30
CA HIS A 119 -8.06 -0.52 6.43
C HIS A 119 -7.39 -0.98 5.14
N LEU A 120 -7.62 -2.23 4.74
CA LEU A 120 -7.02 -2.80 3.54
C LEU A 120 -7.72 -2.27 2.27
#